data_AF-A0A1W2EPV3-F1
#
_entry.id   AF-A0A1W2EPV3-F1
#
_cell.length_a   1.000
_cell.length_b   1.000
_cell.length_c   1.000
_cell.angle_alpha   90.00
_cell.angle_beta   90.00
_cell.angle_gamma   90.00
#
_symmetry.space_group_name_H-M   'P 1'
#
loop_
_entity.id
_entity.type
_entity.pdbx_description
1 polymer ?
#
loop_
_entity_poly.entity_id
_entity_poly.type
_entity_poly.pdbx_seq_one_letter_code
_entity_poly.pdbx_strand_id
1 'polypeptide(L)' 'MSATTYPPSSELSGKAHVDASGYERRYAASVSDPEA' A
#
# COMPACT_ATOMS: atom_id res chain seq x y z
N MET A 1 12.46 20.76 1.86
CA MET A 1 11.61 20.58 0.67
C MET A 1 10.53 19.58 1.02
N SER A 2 9.32 20.04 1.32
CA SER A 2 8.18 19.14 1.57
C SER A 2 7.70 18.65 0.21
N ALA A 3 7.77 17.34 -0.05
CA ALA A 3 7.29 16.78 -1.31
C ALA A 3 5.78 16.95 -1.39
N THR A 4 5.27 17.48 -2.51
CA THR A 4 3.82 17.49 -2.78
C THR A 4 3.38 16.05 -3.03
N THR A 5 2.50 15.53 -2.18
CA THR A 5 1.91 14.20 -2.33
C THR A 5 0.59 14.29 -3.07
N TYR A 6 0.42 13.43 -4.08
CA TYR A 6 -0.83 13.31 -4.84
C TYR A 6 -1.50 12.00 -4.47
N PRO A 7 -2.55 12.03 -3.63
CA PRO A 7 -3.26 10.82 -3.26
C PRO A 7 -4.02 10.23 -4.45
N PRO A 8 -4.31 8.92 -4.43
CA PRO A 8 -5.21 8.30 -5.39
C PRO A 8 -6.61 8.94 -5.32
N SER A 9 -7.37 8.86 -6.42
CA SER A 9 -8.75 9.32 -6.43
C SER A 9 -9.63 8.49 -5.48
N SER A 10 -10.78 9.04 -5.10
CA SER A 10 -11.76 8.35 -4.26
C SER A 10 -12.29 7.07 -4.93
N GLU A 11 -12.47 7.10 -6.25
CA GLU A 11 -12.91 5.92 -7.01
C GLU A 11 -11.89 4.77 -6.93
N LEU A 12 -10.60 5.07 -7.13
CA LEU A 12 -9.54 4.07 -7.04
C LEU A 12 -9.42 3.54 -5.61
N SER A 13 -9.45 4.43 -4.63
CA SER A 13 -9.35 4.06 -3.21
C SER A 13 -10.50 3.17 -2.75
N GLY A 14 -11.73 3.40 -3.24
CA GLY A 14 -12.91 2.60 -2.89
C GLY A 14 -12.95 1.21 -3.51
N LYS A 15 -12.15 0.96 -4.57
CA LYS A 15 -12.09 -0.33 -5.28
C LYS A 15 -10.80 -1.10 -4.98
N ALA A 16 -9.87 -0.53 -4.22
CA ALA A 16 -8.57 -1.14 -3.96
C ALA A 16 -8.69 -2.40 -3.09
N HIS A 17 -7.87 -3.41 -3.40
CA HIS A 17 -7.80 -4.66 -2.63
C HIS A 17 -6.90 -4.57 -1.39
N VAL A 18 -6.19 -3.45 -1.23
CA VAL A 18 -5.28 -3.18 -0.11
C VAL A 18 -5.40 -1.72 0.29
N ASP A 19 -5.37 -1.47 1.59
CA ASP A 19 -5.07 -0.15 2.15
C ASP A 19 -3.57 -0.05 2.48
N ALA A 20 -3.14 1.12 2.96
CA ALA A 20 -1.74 1.37 3.33
C ALA A 20 -1.21 0.36 4.35
N SER A 21 -1.98 0.06 5.40
CA SER A 21 -1.58 -0.89 6.44
C SER A 21 -1.55 -2.34 5.94
N GLY A 22 -2.46 -2.68 5.02
CA GLY A 22 -2.49 -3.97 4.34
C GLY A 22 -1.28 -4.16 3.43
N TYR A 23 -0.88 -3.10 2.72
CA TYR A 23 0.33 -3.09 1.92
C TYR A 23 1.58 -3.26 2.77
N GLU A 24 1.74 -2.49 3.85
CA GLU A 24 2.88 -2.60 4.76
C GLU A 24 3.04 -4.02 5.32
N ARG A 25 1.95 -4.65 5.77
CA ARG A 25 1.98 -6.04 6.26
C ARG A 25 2.40 -7.03 5.18
N ARG A 26 1.84 -6.93 3.96
CA ARG A 26 2.24 -7.79 2.85
C ARG A 26 3.69 -7.58 2.47
N TYR A 27 4.13 -6.34 2.40
CA TYR A 27 5.51 -6.02 2.08
C TYR A 27 6.48 -6.61 3.12
N ALA A 28 6.19 -6.42 4.41
CA ALA A 28 7.00 -7.02 5.48
C ALA A 28 7.07 -8.55 5.35
N ALA A 29 5.93 -9.22 5.08
CA ALA A 29 5.89 -10.66 4.86
C ALA A 29 6.72 -11.09 3.64
N SER A 30 6.57 -10.41 2.49
CA SER A 30 7.32 -10.69 1.28
C SER A 30 8.84 -10.48 1.45
N VAL A 31 9.25 -9.56 2.32
CA VAL A 31 10.67 -9.35 2.64
C VAL A 31 11.20 -10.39 3.62
N SER A 32 10.40 -10.80 4.60
CA SER A 32 10.85 -11.74 5.64
C SER A 32 10.89 -13.19 5.16
N ASP A 33 9.88 -13.64 4.42
CA ASP A 33 9.78 -15.00 3.90
C ASP A 33 8.86 -15.02 2.66
N PRO A 34 9.41 -14.82 1.45
CA PRO A 34 8.62 -14.68 0.23
C PRO A 34 7.92 -15.96 -0.25
N GLU A 35 8.34 -17.14 0.22
CA GLU A 35 7.87 -18.45 -0.28
C GLU A 35 6.76 -19.07 0.59
N ALA A 36 6.36 -18.41 1.68
CA ALA A 36 5.36 -18.89 2.64
C ALA A 36 3.92 -18.88 2.12
#